data_AF-A0A6I5RB92-F1
#
_entry.id   AF-A0A6I5RB92-F1
#
_cell.length_a   1.000
_cell.length_b   1.000
_cell.length_c   1.000
_cell.angle_alpha   90.00
_cell.angle_beta   90.00
_cell.angle_gamma   90.00
#
_symmetry.space_group_name_H-M   'P 1'
#
loop_
_entity.id
_entity.type
_entity.pdbx_description
1 polymer ?
#
loop_
_entity_poly.entity_id
_entity_poly.type
_entity_poly.pdbx_seq_one_letter_code
_entity_poly.pdbx_strand_id
1 'polypeptide(L)'
;MTAIAWMLKEWAIAVDALLAGEMILLIRKGGIREKAPSFEIPSDRGLLFPTYEHQSAEALRLPYGARLVSRPVPVVGDEVVIGGWAQITHQLPLSGSSVVESLHPFHIWTDPWLTERLAWKPDRPAYGLLLRAYRFADPIALPYQKQYGGCRSWIKVKPLKLFPQSVPVLPTATYEALTEEIQKSLALIKA
;
A
#
# COMPACT_ATOMS: atom_id res chain seq x y z
N MET A 1 20.18 3.62 11.39
CA MET A 1 19.02 3.24 10.56
C MET A 1 19.38 3.47 9.11
N THR A 2 19.10 2.52 8.22
CA THR A 2 19.34 2.63 6.77
C THR A 2 18.44 3.72 6.19
N ALA A 3 18.99 4.60 5.36
CA ALA A 3 18.25 5.73 4.80
C ALA A 3 17.18 5.25 3.79
N ILE A 4 15.92 5.66 3.97
CA ILE A 4 14.83 5.32 3.04
C ILE A 4 14.94 6.21 1.80
N ALA A 5 15.13 5.61 0.63
CA ALA A 5 15.32 6.30 -0.66
C ALA A 5 14.11 6.14 -1.61
N TRP A 6 13.02 5.54 -1.13
CA TRP A 6 11.85 5.21 -1.92
C TRP A 6 10.57 5.62 -1.21
N MET A 7 9.59 6.05 -2.00
CA MET A 7 8.21 6.19 -1.55
C MET A 7 7.33 5.17 -2.26
N LEU A 8 6.48 4.51 -1.48
CA LEU A 8 5.42 3.63 -1.95
C LEU A 8 4.14 4.47 -2.09
N LYS A 9 3.76 4.73 -3.33
CA LYS A 9 2.58 5.54 -3.66
C LYS A 9 1.32 4.68 -3.63
N GLU A 10 0.34 5.10 -2.86
CA GLU A 10 -0.96 4.42 -2.72
C GLU A 10 -2.09 5.42 -2.48
N TRP A 11 -3.33 5.04 -2.78
CA TRP A 11 -4.52 5.83 -2.47
C TRP A 11 -4.47 6.31 -1.02
N ALA A 12 -4.75 7.59 -0.81
CA ALA A 12 -4.65 8.24 0.50
C ALA A 12 -5.41 7.46 1.57
N ILE A 13 -6.62 6.98 1.26
CA ILE A 13 -7.42 6.18 2.20
C ILE A 13 -6.79 4.84 2.61
N ALA A 14 -6.02 4.21 1.71
CA ALA A 14 -5.28 2.99 2.02
C ALA A 14 -4.01 3.28 2.83
N VAL A 15 -3.36 4.42 2.58
CA VAL A 15 -2.27 4.92 3.45
C VAL A 15 -2.80 5.20 4.85
N ASP A 16 -3.95 5.83 4.97
CA ASP A 16 -4.60 6.11 6.25
C ASP A 16 -4.94 4.82 7.00
N ALA A 17 -5.53 3.82 6.33
CA ALA A 17 -5.84 2.51 6.92
C ALA A 17 -4.58 1.77 7.41
N LEU A 18 -3.48 1.81 6.65
CA LEU A 18 -2.18 1.24 7.05
C LEU A 18 -1.62 1.96 8.27
N LEU A 19 -1.65 3.30 8.28
CA LEU A 19 -1.12 4.11 9.38
C LEU A 19 -2.01 4.07 10.63
N ALA A 20 -3.29 3.74 10.48
CA ALA A 20 -4.24 3.49 11.57
C ALA A 20 -4.16 2.07 12.14
N GLY A 21 -3.49 1.14 11.44
CA GLY A 21 -3.38 -0.26 11.85
C GLY A 21 -4.64 -1.08 11.54
N GLU A 22 -5.52 -0.54 10.69
CA GLU A 22 -6.77 -1.19 10.28
C GLU A 22 -6.51 -2.30 9.24
N MET A 23 -5.38 -2.23 8.52
CA MET A 23 -4.93 -3.29 7.63
C MET A 23 -3.40 -3.40 7.61
N ILE A 24 -2.90 -4.57 7.20
CA ILE A 24 -1.47 -4.79 6.92
C ILE A 24 -1.22 -5.28 5.49
N LEU A 25 -2.27 -5.65 4.75
CA LEU A 25 -2.18 -6.24 3.43
C LEU A 25 -2.39 -5.18 2.35
N LEU A 26 -1.43 -5.06 1.46
CA LEU A 26 -1.53 -4.24 0.26
C LEU A 26 -1.51 -5.08 -1.00
N ILE A 27 -2.48 -4.88 -1.89
CA ILE A 27 -2.61 -5.66 -3.12
C ILE A 27 -1.94 -4.90 -4.25
N ARG A 28 -0.90 -5.49 -4.83
CA ARG A 28 -0.10 -4.92 -5.90
C ARG A 28 -0.11 -5.79 -7.13
N LYS A 29 -0.17 -5.13 -8.27
CA LYS A 29 -0.07 -5.77 -9.57
C LYS A 29 0.53 -4.75 -10.52
N GLY A 30 1.60 -5.15 -11.21
CA GLY A 30 2.55 -4.21 -11.81
C GLY A 30 1.86 -3.13 -12.65
N GLY A 31 2.20 -1.86 -12.43
CA GLY A 31 1.51 -0.71 -13.01
C GLY A 31 1.50 -0.67 -14.55
N ILE A 32 0.67 0.20 -15.12
CA ILE A 32 0.52 0.41 -16.58
C ILE A 32 1.87 0.73 -17.25
N ARG A 33 2.77 1.40 -16.53
CA ARG A 33 4.09 1.85 -17.00
C ARG A 33 5.27 1.01 -16.53
N GLU A 34 5.02 -0.10 -15.81
CA GLU A 34 6.10 -1.00 -15.40
C GLU A 34 6.59 -1.80 -16.61
N LYS A 35 7.84 -1.54 -17.03
CA LYS A 35 8.46 -2.15 -18.21
C LYS A 35 8.81 -3.63 -18.01
N ALA A 36 8.99 -4.04 -16.76
CA ALA A 36 9.33 -5.42 -16.41
C ALA A 36 8.11 -6.34 -16.54
N PRO A 37 8.33 -7.64 -16.84
CA PRO A 37 7.26 -8.64 -16.87
C PRO A 37 6.61 -8.88 -15.49
N SER A 38 7.28 -8.52 -14.39
CA SER A 38 6.83 -8.70 -13.02
C SER A 38 6.79 -7.36 -12.25
N PHE A 39 5.99 -7.31 -11.17
CA PHE A 39 6.01 -6.18 -10.22
C PHE A 39 7.35 -6.18 -9.49
N GLU A 40 8.18 -5.17 -9.75
CA GLU A 40 9.49 -5.02 -9.11
C GLU A 40 9.37 -4.22 -7.82
N ILE A 41 9.94 -4.77 -6.74
CA ILE A 41 10.07 -4.10 -5.44
C ILE A 41 11.51 -3.58 -5.35
N PRO A 42 11.75 -2.27 -5.56
CA PRO A 42 13.10 -1.72 -5.57
C PRO A 42 13.69 -1.59 -4.16
N SER A 43 12.87 -1.71 -3.12
CA SER A 43 13.29 -1.72 -1.72
C SER A 43 12.21 -2.36 -0.85
N ASP A 44 12.65 -3.05 0.20
CA ASP A 44 11.80 -3.58 1.27
C ASP A 44 11.24 -2.47 2.19
N ARG A 45 11.67 -1.21 2.04
CA ARG A 45 11.23 -0.07 2.86
C ARG A 45 10.85 1.12 1.99
N GLY A 46 9.74 1.76 2.34
CA GLY A 46 9.29 2.97 1.66
C GLY A 46 8.50 3.90 2.56
N LEU A 47 8.63 5.20 2.31
CA LEU A 47 7.70 6.20 2.84
C LEU A 47 6.32 5.95 2.24
N LEU A 48 5.26 6.02 3.03
CA LEU A 48 3.90 5.86 2.52
C LEU A 48 3.44 7.19 1.91
N PHE A 49 3.34 7.25 0.58
CA PHE A 49 2.98 8.45 -0.14
C PHE A 49 1.49 8.43 -0.51
N PRO A 50 0.66 9.30 0.09
CA PRO A 50 -0.77 9.34 -0.19
C PRO A 50 -1.05 10.04 -1.52
N THR A 51 -1.71 9.33 -2.44
CA THR A 51 -2.20 9.91 -3.70
C THR A 51 -3.71 10.07 -3.71
N TYR A 52 -4.17 11.17 -4.31
CA TYR A 52 -5.58 11.46 -4.52
C TYR A 52 -6.03 11.17 -5.96
N GLU A 53 -5.11 10.72 -6.82
CA GLU A 53 -5.39 10.35 -8.20
C GLU A 53 -6.33 9.14 -8.30
N HIS A 54 -7.46 9.32 -9.00
CA HIS A 54 -8.40 8.26 -9.38
C HIS A 54 -8.99 7.45 -8.22
N GLN A 55 -9.07 8.02 -7.01
CA GLN A 55 -9.74 7.34 -5.91
C GLN A 55 -11.24 7.19 -6.19
N SER A 56 -11.81 6.05 -5.83
CA SER A 56 -13.24 5.75 -6.00
C SER A 56 -13.81 5.17 -4.71
N ALA A 57 -14.92 5.73 -4.24
CA ALA A 57 -15.65 5.18 -3.10
C ALA A 57 -16.27 3.81 -3.41
N GLU A 58 -16.64 3.55 -4.68
CA GLU A 58 -17.23 2.28 -5.13
C GLU A 58 -16.22 1.11 -5.08
N ALA A 59 -14.92 1.43 -5.15
CA ALA A 59 -13.86 0.45 -4.99
C ALA A 59 -13.64 0.03 -3.52
N LEU A 60 -14.27 0.70 -2.55
CA LEU A 60 -13.99 0.59 -1.13
C LEU A 60 -15.18 0.02 -0.36
N ARG A 61 -14.91 -0.92 0.54
CA ARG A 61 -15.89 -1.41 1.51
C ARG A 61 -16.25 -0.31 2.51
N LEU A 62 -17.42 -0.45 3.14
CA LEU A 62 -17.71 0.32 4.34
C LEU A 62 -16.79 -0.10 5.50
N PRO A 63 -16.37 0.83 6.37
CA PRO A 63 -16.70 2.26 6.36
C PRO A 63 -15.76 3.11 5.46
N TYR A 64 -14.75 2.53 4.81
CA TYR A 64 -13.69 3.26 4.11
C TYR A 64 -14.19 4.15 2.97
N GLY A 65 -15.14 3.66 2.17
CA GLY A 65 -15.74 4.47 1.09
C GLY A 65 -16.42 5.74 1.60
N ALA A 66 -17.05 5.68 2.79
CA ALA A 66 -17.68 6.84 3.42
C ALA A 66 -16.67 7.84 4.03
N ARG A 67 -15.44 7.40 4.30
CA ARG A 67 -14.34 8.27 4.77
C ARG A 67 -13.61 8.96 3.62
N LEU A 68 -13.94 8.64 2.37
CA LEU A 68 -13.24 9.19 1.22
C LEU A 68 -13.54 10.69 1.07
N VAL A 69 -12.52 11.51 1.26
CA VAL A 69 -12.62 12.96 1.04
C VAL A 69 -12.12 13.28 -0.36
N SER A 70 -12.97 13.88 -1.18
CA SER A 70 -12.54 14.43 -2.47
C SER A 70 -11.55 15.56 -2.22
N ARG A 71 -10.32 15.39 -2.70
CA ARG A 71 -9.26 16.40 -2.65
C ARG A 71 -8.63 16.53 -4.03
N PRO A 72 -8.24 17.75 -4.44
CA PRO A 72 -7.51 17.93 -5.68
C PRO A 72 -6.18 17.17 -5.62
N VAL A 73 -5.72 16.68 -6.77
CA VAL A 73 -4.37 16.13 -6.90
C VAL A 73 -3.37 17.29 -6.72
N PRO A 74 -2.37 17.16 -5.83
CA PRO A 74 -1.38 18.21 -5.61
C PRO A 74 -0.65 18.61 -6.91
N VAL A 75 -0.36 19.91 -7.04
CA VAL A 75 0.47 20.46 -8.11
C VAL A 75 1.89 20.75 -7.63
N VAL A 76 2.81 21.03 -8.54
CA VAL A 76 4.23 21.24 -8.19
C VAL A 76 4.35 22.42 -7.21
N GLY A 77 4.97 22.17 -6.07
CA GLY A 77 5.13 23.15 -4.99
C GLY A 77 4.16 22.95 -3.82
N ASP A 78 3.02 22.29 -4.02
CA ASP A 78 2.09 21.96 -2.94
C ASP A 78 2.74 21.06 -1.90
N GLU A 79 2.35 21.19 -0.64
CA GLU A 79 2.84 20.32 0.42
C GLU A 79 2.05 19.01 0.47
N VAL A 80 2.78 17.88 0.46
CA VAL A 80 2.22 16.56 0.75
C VAL A 80 2.77 16.07 2.08
N VAL A 81 1.86 15.78 3.00
CA VAL A 81 2.19 15.25 4.32
C VAL A 81 2.43 13.74 4.24
N ILE A 82 3.58 13.31 4.72
CA ILE A 82 3.96 11.91 4.87
C ILE A 82 3.89 11.57 6.36
N GLY A 83 2.90 10.77 6.73
CA GLY A 83 2.65 10.38 8.12
C GLY A 83 3.49 9.22 8.63
N GLY A 84 4.18 8.50 7.74
CA GLY A 84 4.97 7.34 8.15
C GLY A 84 5.60 6.57 7.00
N TRP A 85 6.07 5.37 7.33
CA TRP A 85 6.75 4.47 6.41
C TRP A 85 6.34 3.02 6.70
N ALA A 86 6.64 2.12 5.78
CA ALA A 86 6.41 0.70 5.97
C ALA A 86 7.61 -0.13 5.52
N GLN A 87 7.79 -1.26 6.20
CA GLN A 87 8.63 -2.36 5.74
C GLN A 87 7.75 -3.46 5.13
N ILE A 88 8.09 -3.92 3.94
CA ILE A 88 7.54 -5.12 3.33
C ILE A 88 8.21 -6.30 4.02
N THR A 89 7.43 -7.10 4.74
CA THR A 89 7.93 -8.31 5.43
C THR A 89 7.68 -9.58 4.61
N HIS A 90 6.61 -9.59 3.81
CA HIS A 90 6.23 -10.73 2.99
C HIS A 90 5.69 -10.28 1.65
N GLN A 91 5.95 -11.09 0.63
CA GLN A 91 5.37 -10.99 -0.71
C GLN A 91 4.68 -12.31 -1.03
N LEU A 92 3.37 -12.27 -1.18
CA LEU A 92 2.51 -13.44 -1.35
C LEU A 92 1.91 -13.43 -2.75
N PRO A 93 2.20 -14.40 -3.63
CA PRO A 93 1.55 -14.47 -4.93
C PRO A 93 0.06 -14.76 -4.75
N LEU A 94 -0.78 -13.99 -5.45
CA LEU A 94 -2.23 -14.08 -5.45
C LEU A 94 -2.72 -14.55 -6.83
N SER A 95 -3.45 -15.65 -6.85
CA SER A 95 -3.99 -16.26 -8.06
C SER A 95 -5.28 -17.01 -7.76
N GLY A 96 -6.23 -16.96 -8.69
CA GLY A 96 -7.53 -17.64 -8.56
C GLY A 96 -8.59 -16.79 -7.87
N SER A 97 -9.86 -17.12 -8.12
CA SER A 97 -11.02 -16.39 -7.60
C SER A 97 -11.22 -16.61 -6.09
N SER A 98 -10.83 -17.76 -5.55
CA SER A 98 -10.94 -18.08 -4.11
C SER A 98 -10.12 -17.15 -3.20
N VAL A 99 -9.13 -16.45 -3.76
CA VAL A 99 -8.35 -15.42 -3.05
C VAL A 99 -9.24 -14.26 -2.60
N VAL A 100 -10.26 -13.92 -3.38
CA VAL A 100 -11.12 -12.75 -3.14
C VAL A 100 -11.77 -12.91 -1.76
N GLU A 101 -12.57 -13.97 -1.59
CA GLU A 101 -13.27 -14.25 -0.34
C GLU A 101 -12.33 -14.46 0.85
N SER A 102 -11.22 -15.18 0.63
CA SER A 102 -10.28 -15.51 1.69
C SER A 102 -9.54 -14.29 2.25
N LEU A 103 -9.39 -13.23 1.46
CA LEU A 103 -8.69 -12.02 1.88
C LEU A 103 -9.59 -10.87 2.32
N HIS A 104 -10.92 -11.02 2.21
CA HIS A 104 -11.89 -9.99 2.60
C HIS A 104 -11.63 -9.33 3.95
N PRO A 105 -11.25 -10.05 5.03
CA PRO A 105 -11.07 -9.43 6.34
C PRO A 105 -9.85 -8.52 6.44
N PHE A 106 -8.91 -8.60 5.49
CA PHE A 106 -7.56 -8.04 5.64
C PHE A 106 -7.29 -6.80 4.78
N HIS A 107 -8.25 -6.33 3.99
CA HIS A 107 -8.10 -5.16 3.13
C HIS A 107 -9.38 -4.34 2.99
N ILE A 108 -9.24 -3.12 2.45
CA ILE A 108 -10.36 -2.17 2.31
C ILE A 108 -11.17 -2.32 1.02
N TRP A 109 -10.67 -3.08 0.04
CA TRP A 109 -11.26 -3.16 -1.31
C TRP A 109 -12.53 -4.01 -1.38
N THR A 110 -13.43 -3.66 -2.30
CA THR A 110 -14.61 -4.48 -2.62
C THR A 110 -14.24 -5.71 -3.46
N ASP A 111 -15.09 -6.73 -3.42
CA ASP A 111 -14.90 -7.99 -4.15
C ASP A 111 -14.79 -7.77 -5.67
N PRO A 112 -15.64 -6.91 -6.30
CA PRO A 112 -15.49 -6.60 -7.72
C PRO A 112 -14.15 -5.96 -8.05
N TRP A 113 -13.69 -5.00 -7.21
CA TRP A 113 -12.39 -4.36 -7.41
C TRP A 113 -11.25 -5.37 -7.37
N LEU A 114 -11.24 -6.26 -6.37
CA LEU A 114 -10.19 -7.27 -6.24
C LEU A 114 -10.25 -8.28 -7.39
N THR A 115 -11.45 -8.72 -7.77
CA THR A 115 -11.65 -9.64 -8.90
C THR A 115 -11.08 -9.06 -10.19
N GLU A 116 -11.46 -7.82 -10.54
CA GLU A 116 -10.93 -7.12 -11.71
C GLU A 116 -9.41 -6.94 -11.64
N ARG A 117 -8.90 -6.59 -10.45
CA ARG A 117 -7.47 -6.44 -10.22
C ARG A 117 -6.73 -7.75 -10.48
N LEU A 118 -7.23 -8.88 -9.98
CA LEU A 118 -6.61 -10.20 -10.20
C LEU A 118 -6.65 -10.61 -11.68
N ALA A 119 -7.78 -10.37 -12.36
CA ALA A 119 -8.02 -10.73 -13.76
C ALA A 119 -7.26 -9.89 -14.79
N TRP A 120 -6.91 -8.63 -14.47
CA TRP A 120 -6.14 -7.76 -15.34
C TRP A 120 -4.78 -8.39 -15.69
N LYS A 121 -4.28 -8.40 -16.94
CA LYS A 121 -3.00 -9.08 -17.28
C LYS A 121 -2.84 -10.47 -16.61
N PRO A 122 -3.68 -11.45 -16.98
CA PRO A 122 -3.75 -12.75 -16.30
C PRO A 122 -2.46 -13.57 -16.42
N ASP A 123 -1.61 -13.23 -17.40
CA ASP A 123 -0.25 -13.74 -17.57
C ASP A 123 0.71 -13.31 -16.44
N ARG A 124 0.30 -12.38 -15.56
CA ARG A 124 1.11 -11.84 -14.47
C ARG A 124 0.41 -11.99 -13.13
N PRO A 125 1.07 -12.58 -12.11
CA PRO A 125 0.48 -12.69 -10.79
C PRO A 125 0.27 -11.31 -10.17
N ALA A 126 -0.81 -11.17 -9.40
CA ALA A 126 -0.89 -10.12 -8.40
C ALA A 126 -0.11 -10.57 -7.15
N TYR A 127 0.27 -9.62 -6.31
CA TYR A 127 0.97 -9.87 -5.06
C TYR A 127 0.25 -9.20 -3.90
N GLY A 128 0.07 -9.92 -2.81
CA GLY A 128 -0.21 -9.37 -1.50
C GLY A 128 1.11 -9.03 -0.82
N LEU A 129 1.31 -7.76 -0.47
CA LEU A 129 2.44 -7.32 0.32
C LEU A 129 1.98 -7.15 1.76
N LEU A 130 2.65 -7.82 2.70
CA LEU A 130 2.42 -7.59 4.12
C LEU A 130 3.34 -6.47 4.59
N LEU A 131 2.74 -5.41 5.11
CA LEU A 131 3.41 -4.16 5.45
C LEU A 131 3.44 -3.96 6.95
N ARG A 132 4.63 -3.97 7.54
CA ARG A 132 4.83 -3.49 8.91
C ARG A 132 4.96 -1.98 8.87
N ALA A 133 3.87 -1.29 9.20
CA ALA A 133 3.79 0.17 9.18
C ALA A 133 4.33 0.81 10.47
N TYR A 134 4.94 1.97 10.31
CA TYR A 134 5.47 2.80 11.38
C TYR A 134 4.99 4.24 11.18
N ARG A 135 4.44 4.84 12.22
CA ARG A 135 3.99 6.24 12.20
C ARG A 135 5.12 7.14 12.68
N PHE A 136 5.33 8.27 12.02
CA PHE A 136 6.22 9.30 12.53
C PHE A 136 5.61 9.98 13.75
N ALA A 137 6.43 10.29 14.75
CA ALA A 137 6.03 11.15 15.86
C ALA A 137 5.63 12.54 15.34
N ASP A 138 6.44 13.09 14.43
CA ASP A 138 6.18 14.32 13.69
C ASP A 138 6.12 14.00 12.19
N PRO A 139 4.94 14.04 11.56
CA PRO A 139 4.80 13.90 10.12
C PRO A 139 5.65 14.93 9.36
N ILE A 140 6.14 14.54 8.19
CA ILE A 140 6.97 15.43 7.35
C ILE A 140 6.16 15.97 6.18
N ALA A 141 6.32 17.25 5.89
CA ALA A 141 5.82 17.86 4.67
C ALA A 141 6.91 17.78 3.58
N LEU A 142 6.55 17.27 2.41
CA LEU A 142 7.42 17.26 1.23
C LEU A 142 6.78 18.11 0.13
N PRO A 143 7.54 19.00 -0.54
CA PRO A 143 7.02 19.71 -1.70
C PRO A 143 6.75 18.71 -2.83
N TYR A 144 5.55 18.76 -3.39
CA TYR A 144 5.15 17.91 -4.49
C TYR A 144 5.99 18.22 -5.73
N GLN A 145 6.49 17.16 -6.35
CA GLN A 145 7.30 17.26 -7.55
C GLN A 145 6.59 16.56 -8.70
N LYS A 146 6.79 17.04 -9.93
CA LYS A 146 6.19 16.44 -11.14
C LYS A 146 6.43 14.93 -11.25
N GLN A 147 7.56 14.45 -10.75
CA GLN A 147 7.91 13.02 -10.75
C GLN A 147 7.06 12.14 -9.81
N TYR A 148 6.28 12.73 -8.90
CA TYR A 148 5.40 12.02 -7.96
C TYR A 148 4.02 11.70 -8.59
N GLY A 149 3.68 12.37 -9.69
CA GLY A 149 2.41 12.20 -10.40
C GLY A 149 2.36 10.95 -11.30
N GLY A 150 1.13 10.60 -11.68
CA GLY A 150 0.80 9.52 -12.60
C GLY A 150 0.88 8.11 -12.03
N CYS A 151 0.58 7.11 -12.86
CA CYS A 151 0.38 5.72 -12.45
C CYS A 151 1.69 4.94 -12.20
N ARG A 152 2.50 5.36 -11.21
CA ARG A 152 3.71 4.66 -10.74
C ARG A 152 3.54 4.23 -9.29
N SER A 153 3.97 3.00 -8.97
CA SER A 153 3.90 2.43 -7.61
C SER A 153 5.03 2.95 -6.71
N TRP A 154 6.23 3.11 -7.27
CA TRP A 154 7.43 3.48 -6.54
C TRP A 154 8.04 4.78 -7.07
N ILE A 155 8.44 5.64 -6.14
CA ILE A 155 9.07 6.92 -6.45
C ILE A 155 10.43 6.95 -5.78
N LYS A 156 11.50 7.07 -6.58
CA LYS A 156 12.84 7.28 -6.05
C LYS A 156 12.97 8.70 -5.52
N VAL A 157 13.41 8.85 -4.29
CA VAL A 157 13.62 10.15 -3.64
C VAL A 157 15.02 10.24 -3.06
N LYS A 158 15.49 11.47 -2.85
CA LYS A 158 16.67 11.68 -2.02
C LYS A 158 16.32 11.24 -0.60
N PRO A 159 17.18 10.46 0.07
CA PRO A 159 16.92 10.08 1.44
C PRO A 159 16.75 11.32 2.33
N LEU A 160 15.86 11.22 3.31
CA LEU A 160 15.64 12.29 4.27
C LEU A 160 16.96 12.55 5.02
N LYS A 161 17.35 13.83 5.13
CA LYS A 161 18.54 14.22 5.89
C LYS A 161 18.41 13.86 7.37
N LEU A 162 17.20 14.04 7.90
CA LEU A 162 16.81 13.65 9.25
C LEU A 162 15.58 12.75 9.14
N PHE A 163 15.69 11.53 9.63
CA PHE A 163 14.57 10.60 9.68
C PHE A 163 13.81 10.81 10.99
N PRO A 164 12.50 11.12 10.96
CA PRO A 164 11.74 11.33 12.20
C PRO A 164 11.73 10.08 13.06
N GLN A 165 11.61 10.27 14.39
CA GLN A 165 11.30 9.16 15.29
C GLN A 165 10.00 8.51 14.85
N SER A 166 9.95 7.18 14.89
CA SER A 166 8.78 6.43 14.44
C SER A 166 8.45 5.29 15.39
N VAL A 167 7.17 5.05 15.60
CA VAL A 167 6.65 3.94 16.41
C VAL A 167 5.91 2.94 15.51
N PRO A 168 5.99 1.63 15.78
CA PRO A 168 5.21 0.66 15.03
C PRO A 168 3.72 0.93 15.25
N VAL A 169 2.94 0.88 14.18
CA VAL A 169 1.49 1.13 14.24
C VAL A 169 0.76 0.03 15.00
N LEU A 170 1.25 -1.21 14.88
CA LEU A 170 0.75 -2.37 15.62
C LEU A 170 1.84 -2.94 16.53
N PRO A 171 1.50 -3.47 17.72
CA PRO A 171 2.41 -4.28 18.51
C PRO A 171 2.94 -5.47 17.70
N THR A 172 4.17 -5.91 17.99
CA THR A 172 4.82 -7.03 17.29
C THR A 172 3.94 -8.28 17.26
N ALA A 173 3.40 -8.68 18.41
CA ALA A 173 2.57 -9.87 18.51
C ALA A 173 1.28 -9.78 17.67
N THR A 174 0.63 -8.61 17.62
CA THR A 174 -0.56 -8.38 16.80
C THR A 174 -0.23 -8.47 15.31
N TYR A 175 0.89 -7.88 14.89
CA TYR A 175 1.35 -7.94 13.51
C TYR A 175 1.68 -9.38 13.07
N GLU A 176 2.36 -10.14 13.93
CA GLU A 176 2.71 -11.54 13.69
C GLU A 176 1.46 -12.42 13.60
N ALA A 177 0.50 -12.24 14.51
CA ALA A 177 -0.78 -12.97 14.48
C ALA A 177 -1.55 -12.72 13.17
N LEU A 178 -1.69 -11.46 12.73
CA LEU A 178 -2.34 -11.13 11.46
C LEU A 178 -1.59 -11.70 10.25
N THR A 179 -0.25 -11.68 10.30
CA THR A 179 0.60 -12.27 9.25
C THR A 179 0.32 -13.77 9.12
N GLU A 180 0.32 -14.49 10.24
CA GLU A 180 0.01 -15.92 10.26
C GLU A 180 -1.40 -16.22 9.77
N GLU A 181 -2.39 -15.41 10.18
CA GLU A 181 -3.78 -15.59 9.77
C GLU A 181 -3.93 -15.45 8.25
N ILE A 182 -3.34 -14.41 7.65
CA ILE A 182 -3.37 -14.21 6.20
C ILE A 182 -2.68 -15.36 5.47
N GLN A 183 -1.52 -15.82 5.96
CA GLN A 183 -0.81 -16.95 5.36
C GLN A 183 -1.61 -18.25 5.45
N LYS A 184 -2.26 -18.52 6.59
CA LYS A 184 -3.14 -19.68 6.77
C LYS A 184 -4.33 -19.63 5.82
N SER A 185 -5.01 -18.49 5.71
CA SER A 185 -6.13 -18.30 4.77
C SER A 185 -5.73 -18.57 3.32
N LEU A 186 -4.54 -18.13 2.90
CA LEU A 186 -4.01 -18.40 1.56
C LEU A 186 -3.52 -19.83 1.35
N ALA A 187 -3.09 -20.53 2.41
CA ALA A 187 -2.69 -21.93 2.33
C ALA A 187 -3.91 -22.85 2.15
N LEU A 188 -5.03 -22.54 2.81
CA LEU A 188 -6.26 -23.34 2.74
C LEU A 188 -6.88 -23.40 1.34
N ILE A 189 -6.71 -22.35 0.52
CA ILE A 189 -7.22 -22.32 -0.86
C ILE A 189 -6.28 -22.95 -1.89
N LYS A 190 -5.05 -23.31 -1.48
CA LYS A 190 -4.07 -24.01 -2.33
C LYS A 190 -4.08 -25.52 -2.11
N ALA A 191 -4.67 -25.98 -1.00
CA ALA A 191 -4.89 -27.38 -0.67
C ALA A 191 -6.11 -27.92 -1.42
#